data_AF-A0A2M7AQ27-F1
#
_entry.id   AF-A0A2M7AQ27-F1
#
_cell.length_a   1.000
_cell.length_b   1.000
_cell.length_c   1.000
_cell.angle_alpha   90.00
_cell.angle_beta   90.00
_cell.angle_gamma   90.00
#
_symmetry.space_group_name_H-M   'P 1'
#
loop_
_entity.id
_entity.type
_entity.pdbx_description
1 polymer ?
#
loop_
_entity_poly.entity_id
_entity_poly.type
_entity_poly.pdbx_seq_one_letter_code
_entity_poly.pdbx_strand_id
1 'polypeptide(L)'
;MAKYEVENITNKDLWEKFVLSKNPKSFLQSWAWGETNENEGAKIFRLGFKRNGKQVGASLIIKEDAKRGPHFIIPGGPILDWNDKKLVNYFISMLKDLAKRESIWFIRIRPELLDTPENRQVFKKLGAIYAPMHLHAENTWV
;
A
#
# COMPACT_ATOMS: atom_id res chain seq x y z
N MET A 1 -10.86 21.88 6.77
CA MET A 1 -9.99 20.70 6.97
C MET A 1 -9.76 20.06 5.61
N ALA A 2 -8.52 19.71 5.24
CA ALA A 2 -8.28 19.08 3.93
C ALA A 2 -8.98 17.73 3.86
N LYS A 3 -9.91 17.56 2.91
CA LYS A 3 -10.64 16.32 2.68
C LYS A 3 -9.80 15.44 1.76
N TYR A 4 -9.39 14.28 2.25
CA TYR A 4 -8.79 13.23 1.40
C TYR A 4 -9.92 12.36 0.85
N GLU A 5 -9.77 11.94 -0.39
CA GLU A 5 -10.71 11.06 -1.07
C GLU A 5 -9.95 9.82 -1.54
N VAL A 6 -10.59 8.66 -1.44
CA VAL A 6 -10.06 7.39 -1.93
C VAL A 6 -10.93 6.91 -3.07
N GLU A 7 -10.31 6.47 -4.15
CA GLU A 7 -11.02 5.90 -5.30
C GLU A 7 -10.27 4.66 -5.82
N ASN A 8 -11.01 3.76 -6.47
CA ASN A 8 -10.43 2.64 -7.19
C ASN A 8 -10.00 3.12 -8.59
N ILE A 9 -8.71 3.02 -8.89
CA ILE A 9 -8.15 3.46 -10.17
C ILE A 9 -8.24 2.31 -11.17
N THR A 10 -9.06 2.50 -12.20
CA THR A 10 -9.23 1.53 -13.30
C THR A 10 -8.49 1.96 -14.57
N ASN A 11 -7.96 3.17 -14.62
CA ASN A 11 -7.21 3.68 -15.75
C ASN A 11 -5.71 3.39 -15.58
N LYS A 12 -5.16 2.52 -16.44
CA LYS A 12 -3.75 2.13 -16.46
C LYS A 12 -2.80 3.29 -16.62
N ASP A 13 -3.05 4.19 -17.57
CA ASP A 13 -2.16 5.30 -17.86
C ASP A 13 -2.07 6.28 -16.68
N LEU A 14 -3.20 6.55 -16.02
CA LEU A 14 -3.24 7.38 -14.82
C LEU A 14 -2.42 6.77 -13.68
N TRP A 15 -2.58 5.46 -13.46
CA TRP A 15 -1.85 4.72 -12.43
C TRP A 15 -0.35 4.73 -12.68
N GLU A 16 0.08 4.32 -13.88
CA GLU A 16 1.49 4.23 -14.26
C GLU A 16 2.17 5.60 -14.24
N LYS A 17 1.51 6.64 -14.75
CA LYS A 17 2.02 8.02 -14.65
C LYS A 17 2.28 8.43 -13.21
N PHE A 18 1.41 8.07 -12.28
CA PHE A 18 1.61 8.37 -10.87
C PHE A 18 2.76 7.56 -10.26
N VAL A 19 2.79 6.24 -10.45
CA VAL A 19 3.83 5.36 -9.90
C VAL A 19 5.22 5.77 -10.42
N LEU A 20 5.35 6.05 -11.71
CA LEU A 20 6.61 6.49 -12.33
C LEU A 20 7.06 7.89 -11.90
N SER A 21 6.14 8.73 -11.42
CA SER A 21 6.46 10.07 -10.91
C SER A 21 7.06 10.06 -9.50
N LYS A 22 7.06 8.90 -8.83
CA LYS A 22 7.51 8.76 -7.45
C LYS A 22 8.88 8.10 -7.39
N ASN A 23 9.60 8.42 -6.32
CA ASN A 23 10.94 7.89 -6.06
C ASN A 23 11.00 7.37 -4.62
N PRO A 24 11.52 6.15 -4.39
CA PRO A 24 11.87 5.14 -5.40
C PRO A 24 10.67 4.68 -6.25
N LYS A 25 10.97 4.14 -7.45
CA LYS A 25 9.96 3.61 -8.36
C LYS A 25 9.69 2.16 -7.98
N SER A 26 8.49 1.88 -7.48
CA SER A 26 8.13 0.52 -7.09
C SER A 26 7.52 -0.28 -8.24
N PHE A 27 8.26 -1.26 -8.77
CA PHE A 27 7.70 -2.23 -9.71
C PHE A 27 6.54 -3.03 -9.09
N LEU A 28 6.61 -3.32 -7.78
CA LEU A 28 5.59 -4.06 -7.03
C LEU A 28 4.29 -3.28 -6.85
N GLN A 29 4.29 -1.99 -7.19
CA GLN A 29 3.09 -1.16 -7.25
C GLN A 29 2.67 -0.85 -8.70
N SER A 30 3.32 -1.43 -9.71
CA SER A 30 2.94 -1.23 -11.12
C SER A 30 1.57 -1.85 -11.45
N TRP A 31 0.97 -1.36 -12.53
CA TRP A 31 -0.26 -1.93 -13.07
C TRP A 31 -0.07 -3.40 -13.45
N ALA A 32 1.05 -3.69 -14.13
CA ALA A 32 1.42 -5.03 -14.59
C ALA A 32 1.54 -6.01 -13.41
N TRP A 33 2.13 -5.60 -12.29
CA TRP A 33 2.19 -6.45 -11.10
C TRP A 33 0.80 -6.81 -10.56
N GLY A 34 -0.13 -5.86 -10.57
CA GLY A 34 -1.52 -6.13 -10.23
C GLY A 34 -2.17 -7.13 -11.20
N GLU A 35 -1.97 -6.96 -12.51
CA GLU A 35 -2.52 -7.88 -13.54
C GLU A 35 -1.98 -9.31 -13.36
N THR A 36 -0.69 -9.46 -13.07
CA THR A 36 -0.09 -10.76 -12.77
C THR A 36 -0.76 -11.42 -11.57
N ASN A 37 -0.99 -10.69 -10.48
CA ASN A 37 -1.65 -11.25 -9.29
C ASN A 37 -3.14 -11.58 -9.54
N GLU A 38 -3.86 -10.75 -10.31
CA GLU A 38 -5.23 -11.07 -10.73
C GLU A 38 -5.27 -12.36 -11.57
N ASN A 39 -4.32 -12.54 -12.49
CA ASN A 39 -4.23 -13.74 -13.33
C ASN A 39 -3.92 -15.01 -12.53
N GLU A 40 -3.16 -14.90 -11.43
CA GLU A 40 -2.92 -15.98 -10.48
C GLU A 40 -4.12 -16.24 -9.54
N GLY A 41 -5.22 -15.50 -9.71
CA GLY A 41 -6.46 -15.66 -8.96
C GLY A 41 -6.55 -14.85 -7.67
N ALA A 42 -5.59 -13.96 -7.40
CA ALA A 42 -5.65 -13.08 -6.24
C ALA A 42 -6.60 -11.90 -6.50
N LYS A 43 -7.39 -11.54 -5.48
CA LYS A 43 -8.20 -10.31 -5.54
C LYS A 43 -7.32 -9.12 -5.22
N ILE A 44 -7.35 -8.08 -6.05
CA ILE A 44 -6.55 -6.87 -5.82
C ILE A 44 -7.40 -5.62 -5.65
N PHE A 45 -6.80 -4.58 -5.09
CA PHE A 45 -7.37 -3.25 -4.98
C PHE A 45 -6.32 -2.21 -5.40
N ARG A 46 -6.65 -1.38 -6.39
CA ARG A 46 -5.78 -0.29 -6.87
C ARG A 46 -6.31 1.04 -6.33
N LEU A 47 -5.87 1.43 -5.13
CA LEU A 47 -6.42 2.59 -4.46
C LEU A 47 -5.61 3.85 -4.74
N GLY A 48 -6.26 4.88 -5.28
CA GLY A 48 -5.70 6.22 -5.45
C GLY A 48 -6.18 7.16 -4.35
N PHE A 49 -5.27 7.96 -3.80
CA PHE A 49 -5.58 8.98 -2.80
C PHE A 49 -5.52 10.35 -3.43
N LYS A 50 -6.60 11.13 -3.31
CA LYS A 50 -6.70 12.49 -3.83
C LYS A 50 -6.82 13.52 -2.72
N ARG A 51 -6.22 14.68 -2.95
CA ARG A 51 -6.41 15.90 -2.16
C ARG A 51 -6.67 17.05 -3.12
N ASN A 52 -7.83 17.70 -2.98
CA ASN A 52 -8.27 18.79 -3.88
C ASN A 52 -8.23 18.39 -5.37
N GLY A 53 -8.70 17.17 -5.71
CA GLY A 53 -8.70 16.64 -7.07
C GLY A 53 -7.35 16.13 -7.59
N LYS A 54 -6.24 16.40 -6.91
CA LYS A 54 -4.90 15.92 -7.30
C LYS A 54 -4.56 14.62 -6.60
N GLN A 55 -4.05 13.63 -7.33
CA GLN A 55 -3.55 12.39 -6.75
C GLN A 55 -2.28 12.67 -5.92
N VAL A 56 -2.32 12.30 -4.64
CA VAL A 56 -1.23 12.46 -3.66
C VAL A 56 -0.68 11.11 -3.19
N GLY A 57 -1.38 10.01 -3.48
CA GLY A 57 -0.98 8.67 -3.09
C GLY A 57 -1.51 7.56 -3.99
N ALA A 58 -0.90 6.39 -3.91
CA ALA A 58 -1.38 5.16 -4.52
C ALA A 58 -1.03 3.94 -3.66
N SER A 59 -1.86 2.90 -3.70
CA SER A 59 -1.60 1.63 -3.03
C SER A 59 -2.25 0.48 -3.78
N LEU A 60 -1.44 -0.41 -4.33
CA LEU A 60 -1.83 -1.74 -4.78
C LEU A 60 -1.87 -2.66 -3.56
N ILE A 61 -3.05 -3.16 -3.24
CA ILE A 61 -3.30 -4.12 -2.16
C ILE A 61 -3.69 -5.43 -2.80
N ILE A 62 -3.04 -6.51 -2.39
CA ILE A 62 -3.31 -7.87 -2.87
C ILE A 62 -3.91 -8.65 -1.71
N LYS A 63 -5.03 -9.32 -1.95
CA LYS A 63 -5.64 -10.25 -1.02
C LYS A 63 -5.15 -11.65 -1.30
N GLU A 64 -4.59 -12.28 -0.28
CA GLU A 64 -4.19 -13.68 -0.31
C GLU A 64 -5.04 -14.50 0.66
N ASP A 65 -5.81 -15.44 0.10
CA ASP A 65 -6.56 -16.43 0.85
C ASP A 65 -5.64 -17.63 1.17
N ALA A 66 -4.73 -17.43 2.11
CA ALA A 66 -3.74 -18.43 2.51
C ALA A 66 -4.30 -19.44 3.52
N LYS A 67 -3.65 -20.63 3.62
CA LYS A 67 -4.00 -21.68 4.61
C LYS A 67 -4.01 -21.19 6.07
N ARG A 68 -3.29 -20.11 6.38
CA ARG A 68 -3.17 -19.50 7.72
C ARG A 68 -4.09 -18.28 7.91
N GLY A 69 -5.11 -18.15 7.07
CA GLY A 69 -6.10 -17.09 7.11
C GLY A 69 -5.91 -16.06 6.00
N PRO A 70 -7.00 -15.39 5.59
CA PRO A 70 -6.98 -14.36 4.57
C PRO A 70 -6.22 -13.13 5.06
N HIS A 71 -5.30 -12.64 4.23
CA HIS A 71 -4.47 -11.50 4.58
C HIS A 71 -4.27 -10.54 3.41
N PHE A 72 -3.92 -9.30 3.74
CA PHE A 72 -3.53 -8.31 2.75
C PHE A 72 -2.02 -8.15 2.69
N ILE A 73 -1.55 -7.93 1.47
CA ILE A 73 -0.17 -7.63 1.14
C ILE A 73 -0.13 -6.32 0.37
N ILE A 74 0.75 -5.42 0.79
CA ILE A 74 1.03 -4.15 0.11
C ILE A 74 2.52 -4.12 -0.21
N PRO A 75 2.94 -4.69 -1.36
CA PRO A 75 4.35 -4.91 -1.65
C PRO A 75 4.97 -3.66 -2.28
N GLY A 76 6.08 -3.17 -1.75
CA GLY A 76 6.71 -1.94 -2.25
C GLY A 76 5.84 -0.68 -2.09
N GLY A 77 4.88 -0.71 -1.16
CA GLY A 77 3.94 0.36 -0.92
C GLY A 77 3.44 0.40 0.52
N PRO A 78 2.51 1.31 0.84
CA PRO A 78 1.86 2.24 -0.08
C PRO A 78 2.79 3.39 -0.54
N ILE A 79 2.49 3.96 -1.69
CA ILE A 79 3.18 5.14 -2.22
C ILE A 79 2.50 6.39 -1.66
N LEU A 80 2.99 6.89 -0.53
CA LEU A 80 2.46 8.06 0.19
C LEU A 80 3.60 8.97 0.64
N ASP A 81 3.29 10.24 0.87
CA ASP A 81 4.18 11.09 1.66
C ASP A 81 4.04 10.74 3.15
N TRP A 82 5.04 10.03 3.68
CA TRP A 82 5.07 9.58 5.07
C TRP A 82 5.25 10.72 6.09
N ASN A 83 5.63 11.92 5.64
CA ASN A 83 5.65 13.12 6.48
C ASN A 83 4.23 13.72 6.64
N ASP A 84 3.32 13.47 5.71
CA ASP A 84 1.91 13.86 5.84
C ASP A 84 1.17 12.86 6.74
N LYS A 85 1.28 13.07 8.05
CA LYS A 85 0.61 12.26 9.08
C LYS A 85 -0.90 12.16 8.88
N LYS A 86 -1.54 13.16 8.27
CA LYS A 86 -3.00 13.12 8.02
C LYS A 86 -3.32 12.14 6.91
N LEU A 87 -2.53 12.13 5.83
CA LEU A 87 -2.65 11.14 4.76
C LEU A 87 -2.37 9.73 5.26
N VAL A 88 -1.31 9.53 6.05
CA VAL A 88 -0.98 8.21 6.63
C VAL A 88 -2.10 7.70 7.53
N ASN A 89 -2.63 8.54 8.43
CA ASN A 89 -3.74 8.15 9.30
C ASN A 89 -5.02 7.84 8.49
N TYR A 90 -5.30 8.62 7.45
CA TYR A 90 -6.42 8.37 6.54
C TYR A 90 -6.27 7.03 5.81
N PHE A 91 -5.08 6.74 5.28
CA PHE A 91 -4.75 5.46 4.68
C PHE A 91 -4.98 4.29 5.64
N ILE A 92 -4.46 4.37 6.87
CA ILE A 92 -4.60 3.29 7.86
C ILE A 92 -6.07 3.10 8.27
N SER A 93 -6.85 4.18 8.43
CA SER A 93 -8.28 4.07 8.73
C SER A 93 -9.04 3.35 7.62
N MET A 94 -8.85 3.79 6.38
CA MET A 94 -9.46 3.16 5.21
C MET A 94 -9.04 1.70 5.09
N LEU A 95 -7.77 1.40 5.31
CA LEU A 95 -7.23 0.04 5.23
C LEU A 95 -7.85 -0.89 6.27
N LYS A 96 -8.09 -0.39 7.49
CA LYS A 96 -8.82 -1.14 8.54
C LYS A 96 -10.27 -1.41 8.16
N ASP A 97 -10.96 -0.44 7.55
CA ASP A 97 -12.34 -0.63 7.10
C ASP A 97 -12.43 -1.61 5.94
N LEU A 98 -11.48 -1.54 4.99
CA LEU A 98 -11.37 -2.51 3.90
C LEU A 98 -11.08 -3.92 4.45
N ALA A 99 -10.16 -4.05 5.40
CA ALA A 99 -9.83 -5.34 6.03
C ALA A 99 -11.03 -5.97 6.75
N LYS A 100 -11.84 -5.17 7.45
CA LYS A 100 -13.08 -5.65 8.09
C LYS A 100 -14.11 -6.15 7.06
N ARG A 101 -14.28 -5.43 5.95
CA ARG A 101 -15.22 -5.81 4.87
C ARG A 101 -14.80 -7.10 4.18
N GLU A 102 -13.49 -7.33 4.05
CA GLU A 102 -12.92 -8.49 3.37
C GLU A 102 -12.58 -9.65 4.33
N SER A 103 -12.96 -9.55 5.62
CA SER A 103 -12.70 -10.53 6.67
C SER A 103 -11.23 -10.91 6.85
N ILE A 104 -10.35 -9.92 6.74
CA ILE A 104 -8.90 -10.06 6.77
C ILE A 104 -8.36 -10.18 8.19
N TRP A 105 -7.44 -11.12 8.42
CA TRP A 105 -6.85 -11.38 9.74
C TRP A 105 -5.68 -10.46 10.07
N PHE A 106 -4.81 -10.20 9.09
CA PHE A 106 -3.66 -9.31 9.26
C PHE A 106 -3.28 -8.67 7.93
N ILE A 107 -2.46 -7.62 8.01
CA ILE A 107 -2.00 -6.85 6.86
C ILE A 107 -0.49 -6.73 6.92
N ARG A 108 0.18 -7.01 5.81
CA ARG A 108 1.62 -6.85 5.65
C ARG A 108 1.90 -5.71 4.70
N ILE A 109 2.71 -4.77 5.15
CA ILE A 109 3.04 -3.55 4.43
C ILE A 109 4.55 -3.49 4.29
N ARG A 110 5.04 -3.32 3.07
CA ARG A 110 6.47 -3.11 2.78
C ARG A 110 6.65 -1.79 2.05
N PRO A 111 6.72 -0.66 2.76
CA PRO A 111 6.91 0.63 2.13
C PRO A 111 8.36 0.80 1.69
N GLU A 112 8.58 1.58 0.64
CA GLU A 112 9.93 1.93 0.19
C GLU A 112 10.48 3.11 1.01
N LEU A 113 10.68 2.85 2.31
CA LEU A 113 11.29 3.77 3.26
C LEU A 113 12.63 3.22 3.73
N LEU A 114 13.59 4.11 3.95
CA LEU A 114 14.81 3.78 4.67
C LEU A 114 14.47 3.33 6.09
N ASP A 115 15.17 2.30 6.56
CA ASP A 115 14.98 1.75 7.89
C ASP A 115 15.67 2.63 8.95
N THR A 116 15.05 3.76 9.26
CA THR A 116 15.53 4.71 10.28
C THR A 116 14.72 4.62 11.57
N PRO A 117 15.29 5.01 12.73
CA PRO A 117 14.56 5.03 14.00
C PRO A 117 13.27 5.85 13.94
N GLU A 118 13.25 6.94 13.19
CA GLU A 118 12.09 7.83 13.02
C GLU A 118 10.96 7.10 12.29
N ASN A 119 11.27 6.43 11.18
CA ASN A 119 10.31 5.66 10.40
C ASN A 119 9.75 4.49 11.22
N ARG A 120 10.62 3.76 11.95
CA ARG A 120 10.17 2.71 12.88
C ARG A 120 9.19 3.23 13.93
N GLN A 121 9.40 4.44 14.45
CA GLN A 121 8.48 5.04 15.41
C GLN A 121 7.10 5.34 14.81
N VAL A 122 7.03 5.73 13.52
CA VAL A 122 5.74 5.93 12.83
C VAL A 122 4.94 4.62 12.84
N PHE A 123 5.55 3.52 12.43
CA PHE A 123 4.88 2.20 12.42
C PHE A 123 4.50 1.72 13.82
N LYS A 124 5.37 1.93 14.82
CA LYS A 124 5.08 1.57 16.21
C LYS A 124 3.88 2.34 16.77
N LYS A 125 3.76 3.63 16.46
CA LYS A 125 2.59 4.47 16.86
C LYS A 125 1.30 4.04 16.18
N LEU A 126 1.40 3.46 14.98
CA LEU A 126 0.26 2.90 14.25
C LEU A 126 -0.16 1.50 14.75
N GLY A 127 0.61 0.91 15.68
CA GLY A 127 0.37 -0.43 16.22
C GLY A 127 0.88 -1.56 15.33
N ALA A 128 1.73 -1.26 14.35
CA ALA A 128 2.34 -2.27 13.49
C ALA A 128 3.45 -3.02 14.26
N ILE A 129 3.57 -4.31 13.98
CA ILE A 129 4.59 -5.20 14.54
C ILE A 129 5.56 -5.54 13.41
N TYR A 130 6.86 -5.56 13.72
CA TYR A 130 7.87 -5.96 12.75
C TYR A 130 7.63 -7.41 12.30
N ALA A 131 7.64 -7.65 11.00
CA ALA A 131 7.43 -8.99 10.47
C ALA A 131 8.67 -9.86 10.77
N PRO A 132 8.50 -11.06 11.34
CA PRO A 132 9.62 -11.94 11.66
C PRO A 132 10.26 -12.59 10.42
N MET A 133 9.58 -12.50 9.26
CA MET A 133 10.03 -13.10 8.01
C MET A 133 9.78 -12.12 6.86
N HIS A 134 10.76 -12.02 5.97
CA HIS A 134 10.72 -11.19 4.80
C HIS A 134 9.62 -11.66 3.83
N LEU A 135 8.88 -10.71 3.23
CA LEU A 135 7.78 -11.01 2.31
C LEU A 135 8.28 -11.27 0.88
N HIS A 136 9.30 -10.53 0.45
CA HIS A 136 10.00 -10.64 -0.83
C HIS A 136 11.50 -10.33 -0.60
N ALA A 137 12.34 -10.24 -1.64
CA ALA A 137 13.71 -9.74 -1.46
C ALA A 137 13.68 -8.29 -0.94
N GLU A 138 14.00 -8.07 0.33
CA GLU A 138 13.82 -6.78 1.03
C GLU A 138 15.03 -5.84 0.91
N ASN A 139 16.20 -6.35 0.53
CA ASN A 139 17.46 -5.60 0.51
C ASN A 139 17.94 -5.22 -0.90
N THR A 140 17.06 -5.17 -1.89
CA THR A 140 17.54 -5.15 -3.28
C THR A 140 17.77 -3.73 -3.82
N TRP A 141 17.19 -2.66 -3.25
CA TRP A 141 17.18 -1.32 -3.89
C TRP A 141 17.06 -0.11 -2.95
N VAL A 142 17.52 -0.18 -1.69
CA VAL A 142 17.61 1.00 -0.81
C VAL A 142 18.96 1.06 -0.11
#